data_AF-A0A5J6J5M8-F1
#
_entry.id   AF-A0A5J6J5M8-F1
#
_cell.length_a   1.000
_cell.length_b   1.000
_cell.length_c   1.000
_cell.angle_alpha   90.00
_cell.angle_beta   90.00
_cell.angle_gamma   90.00
#
_symmetry.space_group_name_H-M   'P 1'
#
loop_
_entity.id
_entity.type
_entity.pdbx_description
1 polymer ?
#
loop_
_entity_poly.entity_id
_entity_poly.type
_entity_poly.pdbx_seq_one_letter_code
_entity_poly.pdbx_strand_id
1 'polypeptide(L)'
;MPSADEKDLIKRTIAIGGDTVECKKGGPVVVNGKELDEPYIYPGNTPCDDAPFGPITVPKGKIWVMGDHRQNSQDSRYHMQDSTQGFVPVDKVVGRAVVVAWPITRWATLPIPDTFDQPGIGNQTKATAMGLGAAGLAPVGLGPAALGLAGAVPVVMWRRRRLTGGTTGR
;
A
#
# COMPACT_ATOMS: atom_id res chain seq x y z
N MET A 1 -18.66 -10.20 0.49
CA MET A 1 -17.47 -10.33 -0.36
C MET A 1 -17.98 -10.33 -1.81
N PRO A 2 -17.16 -9.93 -2.82
CA PRO A 2 -17.61 -9.43 -4.12
C PRO A 2 -18.68 -10.29 -4.82
N SER A 3 -19.46 -9.65 -5.71
CA SER A 3 -20.33 -10.35 -6.65
C SER A 3 -19.50 -11.26 -7.56
N ALA A 4 -20.12 -12.31 -8.09
CA ALA A 4 -19.43 -13.32 -8.92
C ALA A 4 -18.81 -12.77 -10.21
N ASP A 5 -19.13 -11.52 -10.57
CA ASP A 5 -18.85 -10.93 -11.89
C ASP A 5 -17.69 -9.91 -11.87
N GLU A 6 -17.27 -9.42 -10.69
CA GLU A 6 -16.13 -8.49 -10.54
C GLU A 6 -14.89 -9.23 -10.02
N LYS A 7 -13.83 -9.26 -10.84
CA LYS A 7 -12.61 -10.02 -10.52
C LYS A 7 -11.62 -9.27 -9.63
N ASP A 8 -11.53 -7.95 -9.79
CA ASP A 8 -10.59 -7.10 -9.06
C ASP A 8 -11.29 -5.81 -8.60
N LEU A 9 -11.10 -5.45 -7.33
CA LEU A 9 -11.69 -4.27 -6.70
C LEU A 9 -10.61 -3.35 -6.16
N ILE A 10 -10.88 -2.04 -6.19
CA ILE A 10 -10.08 -1.04 -5.50
C ILE A 10 -10.82 -0.54 -4.26
N LYS A 11 -10.18 -0.68 -3.11
CA LYS A 11 -10.65 -0.19 -1.81
C LYS A 11 -9.46 0.34 -1.02
N ARG A 12 -9.73 1.20 -0.04
CA ARG A 12 -8.71 1.69 0.90
C ARG A 12 -8.60 0.74 2.08
N THR A 13 -7.38 0.40 2.47
CA THR A 13 -7.13 -0.30 3.74
C THR A 13 -7.23 0.71 4.87
N ILE A 14 -8.11 0.43 5.83
CA ILE A 14 -8.38 1.30 6.99
C ILE A 14 -7.70 0.74 8.24
N ALA A 15 -7.68 -0.58 8.41
CA ALA A 15 -7.05 -1.24 9.55
C ALA A 15 -6.42 -2.57 9.13
N ILE A 16 -5.33 -2.95 9.80
CA ILE A 16 -4.58 -4.18 9.53
C ILE A 16 -4.65 -5.13 10.72
N GLY A 17 -4.23 -6.38 10.53
CA GLY A 17 -4.27 -7.39 11.58
C GLY A 17 -3.67 -6.94 12.92
N GLY A 18 -4.48 -7.02 13.98
CA GLY A 18 -4.16 -6.54 15.33
C GLY A 18 -4.83 -5.22 15.69
N ASP A 19 -5.18 -4.38 14.70
CA ASP A 19 -5.89 -3.13 14.96
C ASP A 19 -7.34 -3.39 15.36
N THR A 20 -7.88 -2.50 16.18
CA THR A 20 -9.32 -2.42 16.48
C THR A 20 -9.91 -1.21 15.79
N VAL A 21 -10.98 -1.43 15.03
CA VAL A 21 -11.67 -0.40 14.26
C VAL A 21 -13.12 -0.27 14.70
N GLU A 22 -13.60 0.96 14.80
CA GLU A 22 -15.00 1.27 15.04
C GLU A 22 -15.42 2.55 14.32
N CYS A 23 -16.73 2.70 14.11
CA CYS A 23 -17.29 3.94 13.63
C CYS A 23 -18.74 4.05 14.08
N LYS A 24 -19.05 5.13 14.80
CA LYS A 24 -20.40 5.44 15.27
C LYS A 24 -21.09 6.36 14.28
N LYS A 25 -22.41 6.22 14.17
CA LYS A 25 -23.22 7.11 13.34
C LYS A 25 -23.01 8.58 13.76
N GLY A 26 -22.72 9.43 12.79
CA GLY A 26 -22.40 10.85 12.94
C GLY A 26 -20.96 11.13 13.37
N GLY A 27 -20.12 10.10 13.48
CA GLY A 27 -18.74 10.20 13.96
C GLY A 27 -17.70 9.78 12.93
N PRO A 28 -16.41 10.01 13.24
CA PRO A 28 -15.30 9.56 12.42
C PRO A 28 -15.10 8.05 12.54
N VAL A 29 -14.37 7.47 11.58
CA VAL A 29 -13.76 6.15 11.78
C VAL A 29 -12.67 6.28 12.83
N VAL A 30 -12.61 5.32 13.74
CA VAL A 30 -11.64 5.26 14.83
C VAL A 30 -10.84 3.97 14.71
N VAL A 31 -9.50 4.09 14.70
CA VAL A 31 -8.57 2.95 14.71
C VAL A 31 -7.72 3.02 15.96
N ASN A 32 -7.72 1.96 16.77
CA ASN A 32 -7.00 1.88 18.05
C ASN A 32 -7.27 3.09 18.97
N GLY A 33 -8.53 3.56 18.99
CA GLY A 33 -8.95 4.73 19.78
C GLY A 33 -8.51 6.08 19.21
N LYS A 34 -8.03 6.13 17.97
CA LYS A 34 -7.63 7.35 17.27
C LYS A 34 -8.59 7.65 16.13
N GLU A 35 -9.18 8.84 16.15
CA GLU A 35 -10.05 9.31 15.07
C GLU A 35 -9.24 9.53 13.81
N LEU A 36 -9.79 9.10 12.67
CA LEU A 36 -9.20 9.32 11.37
C LEU A 36 -9.68 10.65 10.78
N ASP A 37 -8.75 11.41 10.23
CA ASP A 37 -9.04 12.51 9.30
C ASP A 37 -9.07 11.93 7.88
N GLU A 38 -10.21 12.02 7.22
CA GLU A 38 -10.49 11.30 5.97
C GLU A 38 -10.80 12.25 4.79
N PRO A 39 -9.86 13.13 4.39
CA PRO A 39 -10.10 14.13 3.32
C PRO A 39 -10.29 13.50 1.93
N TYR A 40 -10.06 12.20 1.82
CA TYR A 40 -10.20 11.41 0.60
C TYR A 40 -11.63 10.86 0.39
N ILE A 41 -12.53 11.01 1.37
CA ILE A 41 -13.92 10.61 1.20
C ILE A 41 -14.58 11.44 0.09
N TYR A 42 -15.40 10.77 -0.72
CA TYR A 42 -16.11 11.43 -1.81
C TYR A 42 -17.03 12.54 -1.26
N PRO A 43 -17.05 13.74 -1.86
CA PRO A 43 -17.78 14.88 -1.30
C PRO A 43 -19.27 14.59 -1.05
N GLY A 44 -19.74 14.97 0.14
CA GLY A 44 -21.13 14.74 0.58
C GLY A 44 -21.37 13.37 1.21
N ASN A 45 -20.38 12.48 1.24
CA ASN A 45 -20.42 11.26 2.03
C ASN A 45 -20.01 11.53 3.48
N THR A 46 -20.54 10.69 4.37
CA THR A 46 -20.11 10.60 5.77
C THR A 46 -19.34 9.31 6.02
N PRO A 47 -18.51 9.23 7.08
CA PRO A 47 -17.62 8.09 7.29
C PRO A 47 -18.34 6.74 7.38
N CYS A 48 -19.49 6.67 8.08
CA CYS A 48 -20.23 5.43 8.30
C CYS A 48 -21.70 5.60 8.73
N ASP A 49 -22.36 6.74 8.48
CA ASP A 49 -23.71 6.97 9.06
C ASP A 49 -24.77 5.96 8.62
N ASP A 50 -24.58 5.45 7.42
CA ASP A 50 -25.39 4.43 6.75
C ASP A 50 -25.11 3.01 7.26
N ALA A 51 -23.88 2.75 7.70
CA ALA A 51 -23.41 1.46 8.17
C ALA A 51 -22.38 1.62 9.31
N PRO A 52 -22.83 1.99 10.54
CA PRO A 52 -21.96 2.03 11.70
C PRO A 52 -21.50 0.62 12.08
N PHE A 53 -20.31 0.50 12.66
CA PHE A 53 -19.69 -0.79 12.94
C PHE A 53 -18.73 -0.69 14.13
N GLY A 54 -18.30 -1.84 14.63
CA GLY A 54 -17.30 -1.92 15.68
C GLY A 54 -17.83 -1.81 17.12
N PRO A 55 -16.93 -1.90 18.11
CA PRO A 55 -15.50 -2.19 17.94
C PRO A 55 -15.22 -3.62 17.48
N ILE A 56 -14.34 -3.76 16.49
CA ILE A 56 -13.96 -5.05 15.91
C ILE A 56 -12.43 -5.09 15.77
N THR A 57 -11.82 -6.15 16.26
CA THR A 57 -10.38 -6.39 16.08
C THR A 57 -10.13 -7.15 14.79
N VAL A 58 -9.26 -6.63 13.93
CA VAL A 58 -8.87 -7.26 12.68
C VAL A 58 -7.99 -8.48 12.96
N PRO A 59 -8.34 -9.69 12.48
CA PRO A 59 -7.50 -10.86 12.65
C PRO A 59 -6.13 -10.70 11.97
N LYS A 60 -5.10 -11.35 12.52
CA LYS A 60 -3.77 -11.40 11.88
C LYS A 60 -3.86 -11.92 10.44
N GLY A 61 -3.08 -11.34 9.53
CA GLY A 61 -3.07 -11.72 8.11
C GLY A 61 -4.29 -11.27 7.32
N LYS A 62 -5.18 -10.47 7.91
CA LYS A 62 -6.33 -9.86 7.25
C LYS A 62 -6.29 -8.33 7.36
N ILE A 63 -7.13 -7.69 6.56
CA ILE A 63 -7.33 -6.24 6.53
C ILE A 63 -8.83 -5.90 6.55
N TRP A 64 -9.14 -4.73 7.11
CA TRP A 64 -10.44 -4.07 7.02
C TRP A 64 -10.35 -2.99 5.94
N VAL A 65 -11.25 -3.05 4.95
CA VAL A 65 -11.22 -2.16 3.79
C VAL A 65 -12.52 -1.39 3.66
N MET A 66 -12.42 -0.14 3.23
CA MET A 66 -13.57 0.72 2.94
C MET A 66 -13.38 1.42 1.59
N GLY A 67 -14.48 1.66 0.89
CA GLY A 67 -14.44 2.50 -0.31
C GLY A 67 -14.42 3.99 0.06
N ASP A 68 -13.74 4.80 -0.74
CA ASP A 68 -13.72 6.26 -0.54
C ASP A 68 -15.10 6.89 -0.85
N HIS A 69 -15.91 6.24 -1.70
CA HIS A 69 -17.33 6.57 -1.89
C HIS A 69 -18.19 5.76 -0.90
N ARG A 70 -18.23 6.18 0.36
CA ARG A 70 -18.71 5.38 1.51
C ARG A 70 -20.12 4.81 1.28
N GLN A 71 -21.07 5.66 0.91
CA GLN A 71 -22.48 5.32 0.73
C GLN A 71 -22.76 4.50 -0.53
N ASN A 72 -21.78 4.31 -1.41
CA ASN A 72 -21.91 3.55 -2.65
C ASN A 72 -20.87 2.41 -2.73
N SER A 73 -20.37 1.96 -1.59
CA SER A 73 -19.34 0.93 -1.53
C SER A 73 -19.81 -0.23 -0.66
N GLN A 74 -20.07 -1.38 -1.29
CA GLN A 74 -20.21 -2.65 -0.59
C GLN A 74 -18.82 -3.15 -0.15
N ASP A 75 -18.34 -2.64 0.98
CA ASP A 75 -17.03 -2.96 1.55
C ASP A 75 -17.16 -3.80 2.83
N SER A 76 -16.13 -3.81 3.69
CA SER A 76 -16.11 -4.67 4.88
C SER A 76 -17.34 -4.48 5.78
N ARG A 77 -17.88 -3.26 5.86
CA ARG A 77 -19.05 -2.90 6.70
C ARG A 77 -20.30 -3.71 6.33
N TYR A 78 -20.48 -3.99 5.05
CA TYR A 78 -21.68 -4.67 4.52
C TYR A 78 -21.55 -6.19 4.47
N HIS A 79 -20.39 -6.73 4.81
CA HIS A 79 -20.06 -8.15 4.65
C HIS A 79 -19.73 -8.83 5.97
N MET A 80 -20.09 -8.21 7.10
CA MET A 80 -19.81 -8.72 8.44
C MET A 80 -20.52 -10.04 8.76
N GLN A 81 -21.63 -10.33 8.07
CA GLN A 81 -22.41 -11.56 8.21
C GLN A 81 -21.96 -12.68 7.27
N ASP A 82 -21.03 -12.39 6.35
CA ASP A 82 -20.47 -13.38 5.44
C ASP A 82 -19.48 -14.29 6.16
N SER A 83 -19.08 -15.38 5.49
CA SER A 83 -18.06 -16.32 6.00
C SER A 83 -16.71 -15.67 6.31
N THR A 84 -16.39 -14.52 5.70
CA THR A 84 -15.16 -13.77 5.97
C THR A 84 -15.31 -12.73 7.07
N GLN A 85 -16.53 -12.48 7.55
CA GLN A 85 -16.88 -11.48 8.56
C GLN A 85 -16.43 -10.05 8.19
N GLY A 86 -16.48 -9.73 6.90
CA GLY A 86 -16.07 -8.42 6.36
C GLY A 86 -14.57 -8.29 6.09
N PHE A 87 -13.75 -9.22 6.59
CA PHE A 87 -12.30 -9.13 6.44
C PHE A 87 -11.80 -9.66 5.09
N VAL A 88 -10.73 -9.04 4.59
CA VAL A 88 -10.04 -9.48 3.37
C VAL A 88 -8.68 -10.08 3.76
N PRO A 89 -8.37 -11.32 3.36
CA PRO A 89 -7.03 -11.89 3.52
C PRO A 89 -5.97 -11.10 2.74
N VAL A 90 -4.79 -10.87 3.32
CA VAL A 90 -3.70 -10.13 2.67
C VAL A 90 -3.19 -10.84 1.40
N ASP A 91 -3.25 -12.17 1.35
CA ASP A 91 -2.86 -12.97 0.18
C ASP A 91 -3.79 -12.81 -1.04
N LYS A 92 -4.96 -12.18 -0.85
CA LYS A 92 -5.87 -11.78 -1.94
C LYS A 92 -5.61 -10.36 -2.45
N VAL A 93 -4.66 -9.64 -1.86
CA VAL A 93 -4.27 -8.30 -2.33
C VAL A 93 -3.27 -8.46 -3.47
N VAL A 94 -3.66 -8.06 -4.68
CA VAL A 94 -2.79 -8.08 -5.87
C VAL A 94 -1.70 -7.01 -5.77
N GLY A 95 -2.02 -5.82 -5.25
CA GLY A 95 -1.06 -4.74 -5.11
C GLY A 95 -1.66 -3.45 -4.58
N ARG A 96 -0.80 -2.44 -4.40
CA ARG A 96 -1.19 -1.09 -3.95
C ARG A 96 -1.23 -0.13 -5.14
N ALA A 97 -2.32 0.62 -5.28
CA ALA A 97 -2.39 1.73 -6.22
C ALA A 97 -1.47 2.88 -5.77
N VAL A 98 -0.64 3.39 -6.68
CA VAL A 98 0.37 4.43 -6.38
C VAL A 98 0.25 5.68 -7.25
N VAL A 99 -0.40 5.58 -8.40
CA VAL A 99 -0.54 6.68 -9.37
C VAL A 99 -1.91 6.61 -10.04
N VAL A 100 -2.54 7.77 -10.22
CA VAL A 100 -3.65 7.98 -11.16
C VAL A 100 -3.03 8.40 -12.49
N ALA A 101 -3.09 7.55 -13.50
CA ALA A 101 -2.46 7.78 -14.80
C ALA A 101 -3.41 8.30 -15.89
N TRP A 102 -4.72 8.39 -15.61
CA TRP A 102 -5.72 8.86 -16.58
C TRP A 102 -6.89 9.60 -15.91
N PRO A 103 -7.47 10.64 -16.55
CA PRO A 103 -7.01 11.30 -17.79
C PRO A 103 -5.64 11.97 -17.62
N ILE A 104 -4.95 12.28 -18.72
CA ILE A 104 -3.60 12.91 -18.70
C ILE A 104 -3.61 14.20 -17.86
N THR A 105 -4.73 14.92 -17.85
CA THR A 105 -4.93 16.15 -17.06
C THR A 105 -5.12 15.92 -15.56
N ARG A 106 -5.26 14.66 -15.10
CA ARG A 106 -5.40 14.28 -13.69
C ARG A 106 -4.32 13.30 -13.23
N TRP A 107 -3.12 13.44 -13.77
CA TRP A 107 -1.96 12.71 -13.24
C TRP A 107 -1.72 13.10 -11.78
N ALA A 108 -1.68 12.10 -10.90
CA ALA A 108 -1.46 12.30 -9.47
C ALA A 108 -0.83 11.06 -8.83
N THR A 109 -0.04 11.26 -7.77
CA THR A 109 0.40 10.17 -6.89
C THR A 109 -0.65 9.87 -5.83
N LEU A 110 -0.66 8.64 -5.32
CA LEU A 110 -1.53 8.19 -4.23
C LEU A 110 -0.67 7.90 -2.98
N PRO A 111 -0.31 8.95 -2.19
CA PRO A 111 0.38 8.76 -0.92
C PRO A 111 -0.54 8.11 0.12
N ILE A 112 0.07 7.58 1.17
CA ILE A 112 -0.66 7.17 2.36
C ILE A 112 -1.07 8.45 3.11
N PRO A 113 -2.36 8.64 3.48
CA PRO A 113 -2.77 9.81 4.24
C PRO A 113 -2.13 9.86 5.64
N ASP A 114 -1.73 11.05 6.06
CA ASP A 114 -1.02 11.30 7.34
C ASP A 114 -1.80 10.83 8.58
N THR A 115 -3.12 10.67 8.48
CA THR A 115 -3.95 10.15 9.59
C THR A 115 -3.52 8.75 10.04
N PHE A 116 -2.86 7.97 9.18
CA PHE A 116 -2.36 6.64 9.51
C PHE A 116 -0.97 6.65 10.16
N ASP A 117 -0.29 7.80 10.22
CA ASP A 117 1.01 7.97 10.90
C ASP A 117 0.85 8.30 12.40
N GLN A 118 -0.39 8.38 12.88
CA GLN A 118 -0.70 8.64 14.29
C GLN A 118 -0.08 7.56 15.21
N PRO A 119 0.54 7.94 16.34
CA PRO A 119 1.08 6.96 17.29
C PRO A 119 0.00 5.98 17.77
N GLY A 120 0.26 4.69 17.59
CA GLY A 120 -0.68 3.62 17.92
C GLY A 120 -1.53 3.14 16.75
N ILE A 121 -1.51 3.82 15.60
CA ILE A 121 -1.95 3.30 14.31
C ILE A 121 -0.67 2.96 13.52
N GLY A 122 -0.62 1.79 12.87
CA GLY A 122 0.48 1.48 11.94
C GLY A 122 1.73 0.80 12.51
N ASN A 123 1.65 0.11 13.66
CA ASN A 123 2.80 -0.70 14.13
C ASN A 123 2.81 -2.10 13.51
N GLN A 124 3.03 -2.15 12.20
CA GLN A 124 3.64 -3.28 11.51
C GLN A 124 4.67 -2.66 10.56
N THR A 125 5.89 -2.43 11.08
CA THR A 125 7.13 -2.13 10.35
C THR A 125 6.96 -1.32 9.08
N LYS A 126 7.53 -0.10 9.06
CA LYS A 126 8.05 0.53 7.84
C LYS A 126 8.30 -0.56 6.81
N ALA A 127 7.42 -0.68 5.83
CA ALA A 127 7.71 -1.29 4.55
C ALA A 127 8.77 -0.36 3.95
N THR A 128 9.96 -0.49 4.53
CA THR A 128 11.20 0.12 4.10
C THR A 128 11.29 -0.34 2.68
N ALA A 129 11.08 0.60 1.77
CA ALA A 129 11.61 0.62 0.42
C ALA A 129 12.42 -0.64 0.09
N MET A 130 11.74 -1.72 -0.28
CA MET A 130 12.37 -2.78 -1.05
C MET A 130 12.48 -2.21 -2.46
N GLY A 131 13.59 -1.51 -2.69
CA GLY A 131 13.98 -0.95 -3.97
C GLY A 131 13.85 0.56 -4.03
N LEU A 132 14.82 1.27 -3.45
CA LEU A 132 15.55 2.42 -4.01
C LEU A 132 16.31 3.06 -2.84
N GLY A 133 17.46 2.47 -2.49
CA GLY A 133 18.39 3.08 -1.55
C GLY A 133 18.98 4.35 -2.15
N ALA A 134 18.49 5.51 -1.73
CA ALA A 134 19.22 6.76 -1.87
C ALA A 134 20.30 6.83 -0.78
N ALA A 135 21.40 6.10 -1.00
CA ALA A 135 22.62 6.31 -0.25
C ALA A 135 23.37 7.51 -0.85
N GLY A 136 23.26 8.67 -0.19
CA GLY A 136 24.30 9.69 -0.15
C GLY A 136 24.40 10.67 -1.32
N LEU A 137 23.75 11.82 -1.19
CA LEU A 137 24.29 13.07 -1.73
C LEU A 137 24.62 13.98 -0.55
N ALA A 138 25.88 13.95 -0.12
CA ALA A 138 26.48 15.03 0.66
C ALA A 138 27.26 15.93 -0.32
N PRO A 139 27.25 17.26 -0.14
CA PRO A 139 27.75 18.20 -1.12
C PRO A 139 29.27 18.28 -1.02
N VAL A 140 29.98 18.02 -2.11
CA VAL A 140 31.41 18.31 -2.22
C VAL A 140 31.57 19.35 -3.31
N GLY A 141 31.90 20.59 -2.91
CA GLY A 141 32.20 21.68 -3.83
C GLY A 141 33.36 21.30 -4.75
N LEU A 142 33.15 21.49 -6.06
CA LEU A 142 34.16 21.33 -7.10
C LEU A 142 34.78 22.70 -7.40
N GLY A 143 36.07 22.83 -7.11
CA GLY A 143 37.03 23.60 -7.92
C GLY A 143 37.88 22.63 -8.76
N PRO A 144 38.43 23.05 -9.91
CA PRO A 144 38.43 22.23 -11.12
C PRO A 144 39.80 21.68 -11.56
N ALA A 145 39.81 20.45 -12.09
CA ALA A 145 40.69 19.94 -13.15
C ALA A 145 40.19 18.52 -13.53
N ALA A 146 39.42 18.35 -14.61
CA ALA A 146 39.85 18.14 -16.01
C ALA A 146 40.41 16.73 -16.32
N LEU A 147 39.76 16.07 -17.30
CA LEU A 147 40.19 14.91 -18.12
C LEU A 147 40.16 13.53 -17.43
N GLY A 148 39.58 12.45 -17.96
CA GLY A 148 38.91 12.16 -19.23
C GLY A 148 38.72 10.63 -19.39
N LEU A 149 37.72 10.27 -20.21
CA LEU A 149 37.56 9.04 -21.00
C LEU A 149 37.19 7.68 -20.33
N ALA A 150 35.94 7.27 -20.65
CA ALA A 150 35.56 6.01 -21.30
C ALA A 150 35.81 4.66 -20.62
N GLY A 151 34.72 3.90 -20.43
CA GLY A 151 34.74 2.44 -20.46
C GLY A 151 33.94 1.77 -19.35
N ALA A 152 32.62 1.61 -19.52
CA ALA A 152 31.84 0.76 -18.61
C ALA A 152 30.54 0.22 -19.22
N VAL A 153 30.63 -0.57 -20.30
CA VAL A 153 29.69 -1.66 -20.61
C VAL A 153 30.48 -2.74 -21.36
N PRO A 154 30.37 -4.06 -21.05
CA PRO A 154 29.74 -4.74 -19.93
C PRO A 154 30.65 -5.80 -19.24
N VAL A 155 30.64 -5.81 -17.90
CA VAL A 155 31.16 -6.90 -17.02
C VAL A 155 30.40 -8.24 -17.22
N VAL A 156 29.40 -8.31 -18.10
CA VAL A 156 28.53 -9.48 -18.30
C VAL A 156 29.15 -10.55 -19.23
N MET A 157 30.22 -10.27 -19.99
CA MET A 157 30.87 -11.32 -20.81
C MET A 157 31.96 -12.13 -20.08
N TRP A 158 32.45 -11.69 -18.92
CA TRP A 158 33.52 -12.40 -18.22
C TRP A 158 33.03 -13.61 -17.41
N ARG A 159 31.71 -13.71 -17.13
CA ARG A 159 31.14 -14.83 -16.37
C ARG A 159 30.75 -16.05 -17.22
N ARG A 160 30.93 -16.00 -18.55
CA ARG A 160 30.58 -17.11 -19.46
C ARG A 160 31.77 -17.92 -20.01
N ARG A 161 33.01 -17.57 -19.64
CA ARG A 161 34.24 -18.27 -20.07
C ARG A 161 34.88 -19.18 -19.01
N ARG A 162 34.25 -19.40 -17.86
CA ARG A 162 34.73 -20.32 -16.79
C ARG A 162 33.92 -21.62 -16.67
N LEU A 163 33.27 -22.08 -17.74
CA LEU A 163 32.53 -23.36 -17.75
C LEU A 163 32.81 -24.26 -18.97
N THR A 164 33.90 -24.04 -19.69
CA THR A 164 34.36 -24.99 -20.72
C THR A 164 35.89 -25.08 -20.67
N GLY A 165 36.38 -25.94 -19.79
CA GLY A 165 37.81 -26.21 -19.66
C GLY A 165 38.08 -27.31 -18.66
N GLY A 166 37.83 -28.56 -19.04
CA GLY A 166 38.33 -29.70 -18.27
C GLY A 166 37.58 -31.01 -18.50
N THR A 167 37.94 -31.77 -19.54
CA THR A 167 38.05 -33.24 -19.45
C THR A 167 38.98 -33.74 -20.57
N THR A 168 40.23 -34.00 -20.23
CA THR A 168 41.14 -34.89 -20.98
C THR A 168 40.86 -36.33 -20.55
N GLY A 169 40.65 -37.21 -21.52
CA GLY A 169 40.56 -38.66 -21.32
C GLY A 169 40.96 -39.41 -22.58
N ARG A 170 42.25 -39.77 -22.68
CA ARG A 170 42.75 -41.03 -23.26
C ARG A 170 44.21 -41.22 -22.91
#